data_AF-A0A971ZHH3-F1
#
_entry.id   AF-A0A971ZHH3-F1
#
_cell.length_a   1.000
_cell.length_b   1.000
_cell.length_c   1.000
_cell.angle_alpha   90.00
_cell.angle_beta   90.00
_cell.angle_gamma   90.00
#
_symmetry.space_group_name_H-M   'P 1'
#
loop_
_entity.id
_entity.type
_entity.pdbx_description
1 polymer ?
#
loop_
_entity_poly.entity_id
_entity_poly.type
_entity_poly.pdbx_seq_one_letter_code
_entity_poly.pdbx_strand_id
1 'polypeptide(L)'
;MQEEVDNLDGYMKQIKKIDNINTKDSRNIFILILIMTFIYLLIIVSTTYEENIKNTVLILYIIIWVLSLFVNSKKEGKLKKSFKFANFANKARIQFIINIMLNLILVCIIIYMHITFYNGEILYLPFILFIYTLIYFFQPYLIYLSDIIAGPLELLINRYYYIKAQKKIRSFDKLQIVGITGSFEKNSIIFIATTILKHKYRVLNTAESHSTFMDISKTINEKLNEKHQIFIVGMDTKNIGDIKKLSSLVKPNIGVITSIEKTNLEAFKNIDNIMKAKYEIVEVLPADGLAIFNYDNEYIKKLADKTFKEKILYGLKENEKLDIYVDDIEIVKEKINFTIKDKDGYSIKCSTKILEKKDLYNLLAGVSIAYALGLNFNEIKKGISKIESICVEA
;
A
#
# COMPACT_ATOMS: atom_id res chain seq x y z
N MET A 1 -11.44 8.65 8.85
CA MET A 1 -11.75 10.08 8.66
C MET A 1 -10.82 10.79 7.68
N GLN A 2 -9.53 11.04 7.96
CA GLN A 2 -8.68 11.74 6.96
C GLN A 2 -8.41 10.89 5.70
N GLU A 3 -8.16 9.59 5.83
CA GLU A 3 -8.06 8.65 4.69
C GLU A 3 -9.41 8.42 3.98
N GLU A 4 -10.54 8.73 4.65
CA GLU A 4 -11.87 8.69 4.02
C GLU A 4 -12.06 9.91 3.10
N VAL A 5 -11.54 11.08 3.49
CA VAL A 5 -11.56 12.30 2.68
C VAL A 5 -10.51 12.26 1.56
N ASP A 6 -9.29 11.78 1.83
CA ASP A 6 -8.23 11.67 0.83
C ASP A 6 -8.53 10.58 -0.22
N ASN A 7 -9.21 9.49 0.16
CA ASN A 7 -9.72 8.53 -0.82
C ASN A 7 -10.84 9.11 -1.66
N LEU A 8 -11.75 9.92 -1.09
CA LEU A 8 -12.80 10.62 -1.83
C LEU A 8 -12.22 11.62 -2.86
N ASP A 9 -11.15 12.35 -2.52
CA ASP A 9 -10.48 13.28 -3.44
C ASP A 9 -9.69 12.56 -4.55
N GLY A 10 -9.02 11.45 -4.22
CA GLY A 10 -8.41 10.56 -5.20
C GLY A 10 -9.46 9.94 -6.14
N TYR A 11 -10.63 9.62 -5.61
CA TYR A 11 -11.77 9.10 -6.33
C TYR A 11 -12.40 10.15 -7.24
N MET A 12 -12.58 11.39 -6.79
CA MET A 12 -13.02 12.53 -7.61
C MET A 12 -12.05 12.85 -8.76
N LYS A 13 -10.74 12.67 -8.55
CA LYS A 13 -9.74 12.72 -9.63
C LYS A 13 -9.84 11.55 -10.62
N GLN A 14 -10.21 10.35 -10.15
CA GLN A 14 -10.52 9.23 -11.04
C GLN A 14 -11.82 9.48 -11.82
N ILE A 15 -12.84 10.09 -11.20
CA ILE A 15 -14.10 10.50 -11.84
C ILE A 15 -13.85 11.49 -12.98
N LYS A 16 -12.95 12.47 -12.83
CA LYS A 16 -12.58 13.36 -13.95
C LYS A 16 -11.86 12.65 -15.11
N LYS A 17 -11.30 11.45 -14.90
CA LYS A 17 -10.80 10.58 -15.97
C LYS A 17 -11.92 9.74 -16.61
N ILE A 18 -13.07 9.57 -15.95
CA ILE A 18 -14.22 8.78 -16.43
C ILE A 18 -14.89 9.42 -17.65
N ASP A 19 -14.89 10.75 -17.76
CA ASP A 19 -15.45 11.49 -18.91
C ASP A 19 -14.82 11.11 -20.26
N ASN A 20 -13.67 10.40 -20.26
CA ASN A 20 -13.00 9.89 -21.44
C ASN A 20 -13.04 8.34 -21.60
N ILE A 21 -13.88 7.62 -20.84
CA ILE A 21 -13.89 6.15 -20.86
C ILE A 21 -14.56 5.57 -22.11
N ASN A 22 -15.65 6.18 -22.59
CA ASN A 22 -16.28 5.72 -23.81
C ASN A 22 -15.49 6.23 -25.01
N THR A 23 -14.70 5.33 -25.62
CA THR A 23 -13.97 5.60 -26.86
C THR A 23 -14.94 6.10 -27.94
N LYS A 24 -14.45 6.91 -28.87
CA LYS A 24 -15.25 7.38 -30.03
C LYS A 24 -15.94 6.21 -30.75
N ASP A 25 -15.25 5.08 -30.84
CA ASP A 25 -15.75 3.85 -31.46
C ASP A 25 -16.90 3.20 -30.68
N SER A 26 -16.79 3.10 -29.34
CA SER A 26 -17.89 2.56 -28.50
C SER A 26 -19.17 3.41 -28.59
N ARG A 27 -19.02 4.74 -28.71
CA ARG A 27 -20.14 5.67 -28.93
C ARG A 27 -20.79 5.46 -30.29
N ASN A 28 -19.99 5.28 -31.35
CA ASN A 28 -20.52 5.04 -32.69
C ASN A 28 -21.29 3.71 -32.79
N ILE A 29 -20.78 2.65 -32.16
CA ILE A 29 -21.47 1.34 -32.10
C ILE A 29 -22.80 1.46 -31.36
N PHE A 30 -22.81 2.17 -30.22
CA PHE A 30 -24.03 2.40 -29.46
C PHE A 30 -25.08 3.18 -30.28
N ILE A 31 -24.68 4.26 -30.96
CA ILE A 31 -25.57 5.04 -31.83
C ILE A 31 -26.12 4.19 -32.98
N LEU A 32 -25.31 3.32 -33.58
CA LEU A 32 -25.76 2.40 -34.62
C LEU A 32 -26.84 1.44 -34.11
N ILE A 33 -26.64 0.83 -32.94
CA ILE A 33 -27.61 -0.09 -32.33
C ILE A 33 -28.90 0.66 -31.94
N LEU A 34 -28.79 1.90 -31.46
CA LEU A 34 -29.94 2.77 -31.16
C LEU A 34 -30.80 3.01 -32.42
N ILE A 35 -30.15 3.44 -33.52
CA ILE A 35 -30.83 3.70 -34.80
C ILE A 35 -31.51 2.43 -35.33
N MET A 36 -30.80 1.29 -35.31
CA MET A 36 -31.35 0.01 -35.76
C MET A 36 -32.55 -0.45 -34.92
N THR A 37 -32.48 -0.26 -33.60
CA THR A 37 -33.59 -0.61 -32.70
C THR A 37 -34.80 0.29 -32.97
N PHE A 38 -34.58 1.58 -33.23
CA PHE A 38 -35.65 2.50 -33.60
C PHE A 38 -36.31 2.15 -34.93
N ILE A 39 -35.52 1.79 -35.96
CA ILE A 39 -36.04 1.32 -37.25
C ILE A 39 -36.86 0.04 -37.07
N TYR A 40 -36.38 -0.90 -36.26
CA TYR A 40 -37.11 -2.13 -35.95
C TYR A 40 -38.47 -1.84 -35.30
N LEU A 41 -38.52 -0.94 -34.32
CA LEU A 41 -39.76 -0.52 -33.66
C LEU A 41 -40.74 0.13 -34.64
N LEU A 42 -40.27 0.98 -35.56
CA LEU A 42 -41.13 1.57 -36.60
C LEU A 42 -41.75 0.50 -37.53
N ILE A 43 -40.97 -0.52 -37.89
CA ILE A 43 -41.44 -1.62 -38.75
C ILE A 43 -42.47 -2.50 -38.00
N ILE A 44 -42.28 -2.75 -36.71
CA ILE A 44 -43.28 -3.46 -35.91
C ILE A 44 -44.57 -2.65 -35.78
N VAL A 45 -44.47 -1.37 -35.41
CA VAL A 45 -45.63 -0.51 -35.09
C VAL A 45 -46.48 -0.19 -36.32
N SER A 46 -45.88 -0.14 -37.52
CA SER A 46 -46.58 0.11 -38.79
C SER A 46 -47.44 -1.06 -39.29
N THR A 47 -47.92 -1.93 -38.39
CA THR A 47 -48.61 -3.22 -38.60
C THR A 47 -49.62 -3.26 -39.76
N THR A 48 -49.10 -3.43 -40.98
CA THR A 48 -49.78 -4.02 -42.14
C THR A 48 -48.91 -5.06 -42.87
N TYR A 49 -47.68 -5.31 -42.40
CA TYR A 49 -46.74 -6.26 -43.01
C TYR A 49 -46.93 -7.71 -42.54
N GLU A 50 -46.76 -8.65 -43.47
CA GLU A 50 -46.79 -10.10 -43.24
C GLU A 50 -45.76 -10.57 -42.21
N GLU A 51 -46.09 -11.65 -41.48
CA GLU A 51 -45.29 -12.26 -40.42
C GLU A 51 -43.87 -12.67 -40.90
N ASN A 52 -43.74 -13.06 -42.17
CA ASN A 52 -42.46 -13.38 -42.81
C ASN A 52 -41.48 -12.20 -42.85
N ILE A 53 -41.98 -10.98 -43.05
CA ILE A 53 -41.16 -9.76 -43.12
C ILE A 53 -40.65 -9.42 -41.72
N LYS A 54 -41.50 -9.51 -40.69
CA LYS A 54 -41.12 -9.27 -39.30
C LYS A 54 -40.01 -10.22 -38.85
N ASN A 55 -40.10 -11.50 -39.19
CA ASN A 55 -39.09 -12.51 -38.86
C ASN A 55 -37.76 -12.26 -39.58
N THR A 56 -37.80 -11.86 -40.85
CA THR A 56 -36.60 -11.55 -41.63
C THR A 56 -35.84 -10.34 -41.04
N VAL A 57 -36.58 -9.29 -40.68
CA VAL A 57 -35.99 -8.08 -40.06
C VAL A 57 -35.42 -8.40 -38.68
N LEU A 58 -36.09 -9.26 -37.89
CA LEU A 58 -35.60 -9.73 -36.59
C LEU A 58 -34.25 -10.46 -36.71
N ILE A 59 -34.13 -11.39 -37.66
CA ILE A 59 -32.87 -12.14 -37.88
C ILE A 59 -31.74 -11.19 -38.26
N LEU A 60 -32.01 -10.23 -39.15
CA LEU A 60 -31.02 -9.23 -39.56
C LEU A 60 -30.54 -8.37 -38.38
N TYR A 61 -31.46 -7.95 -37.50
CA TYR A 61 -31.13 -7.21 -36.29
C TYR A 61 -30.18 -8.00 -35.38
N ILE A 62 -30.48 -9.28 -35.12
CA ILE A 62 -29.65 -10.14 -34.26
C ILE A 62 -28.25 -10.30 -34.85
N ILE A 63 -28.12 -10.51 -36.16
CA ILE A 63 -26.82 -10.64 -36.83
C ILE A 63 -25.99 -9.36 -36.67
N ILE A 64 -26.59 -8.20 -36.93
CA ILE A 64 -25.91 -6.90 -36.79
C ILE A 64 -25.49 -6.66 -35.34
N TRP A 65 -26.37 -6.99 -34.39
CA TRP A 65 -26.09 -6.86 -32.97
C TRP A 65 -24.89 -7.74 -32.55
N VAL A 66 -24.86 -9.01 -32.95
CA VAL A 66 -23.73 -9.92 -32.68
C VAL A 66 -22.43 -9.40 -33.32
N LEU A 67 -22.47 -8.97 -34.58
CA LEU A 67 -21.29 -8.41 -35.27
C LEU A 67 -20.74 -7.17 -34.55
N SER A 68 -21.63 -6.32 -34.02
CA SER A 68 -21.24 -5.11 -33.28
C SER A 68 -20.43 -5.42 -32.01
N LEU A 69 -20.76 -6.52 -31.31
CA LEU A 69 -20.02 -6.99 -30.14
C LEU A 69 -18.62 -7.51 -30.52
N PHE A 70 -18.50 -8.23 -31.63
CA PHE A 70 -17.22 -8.74 -32.13
C PHE A 70 -16.25 -7.64 -32.55
N VAL A 71 -16.75 -6.54 -33.12
CA VAL A 71 -15.92 -5.39 -33.50
C VAL A 71 -15.35 -4.70 -32.26
N ASN A 72 -16.10 -4.70 -31.15
CA ASN A 72 -15.67 -4.05 -29.92
C ASN A 72 -14.65 -4.89 -29.13
N SER A 73 -14.77 -6.22 -29.14
CA SER A 73 -13.88 -7.12 -28.38
C SER A 73 -12.44 -7.20 -28.92
N LYS A 74 -12.22 -7.00 -30.23
CA LYS A 74 -10.89 -7.12 -30.85
C LYS A 74 -9.93 -5.96 -30.56
N LYS A 75 -10.38 -4.85 -29.97
CA LYS A 75 -9.59 -3.61 -29.85
C LYS A 75 -8.93 -3.38 -28.48
N GLU A 76 -9.10 -4.26 -27.49
CA GLU A 76 -8.54 -4.11 -26.13
C GLU A 76 -7.02 -4.37 -26.01
N GLY A 77 -6.30 -4.61 -27.10
CA GLY A 77 -4.90 -5.02 -27.11
C GLY A 77 -3.84 -3.99 -26.69
N LYS A 78 -4.18 -2.85 -26.08
CA LYS A 78 -3.22 -1.76 -25.77
C LYS A 78 -3.21 -1.22 -24.33
N LEU A 79 -3.73 -1.95 -23.35
CA LEU A 79 -3.52 -1.62 -21.93
C LEU A 79 -2.41 -2.49 -21.30
N LYS A 80 -1.17 -2.33 -21.80
CA LYS A 80 0.05 -2.80 -21.13
C LYS A 80 0.77 -1.60 -20.50
N LYS A 81 0.73 -1.49 -19.17
CA LYS A 81 1.90 -1.25 -18.30
C LYS A 81 1.54 -1.15 -16.82
N SER A 82 2.22 -2.00 -16.05
CA SER A 82 2.53 -1.93 -14.60
C SER A 82 1.42 -1.52 -13.63
N PHE A 83 0.58 -2.48 -13.21
CA PHE A 83 -0.01 -2.45 -11.88
C PHE A 83 0.70 -3.49 -11.01
N LYS A 84 1.35 -3.08 -9.93
CA LYS A 84 1.91 -3.99 -8.93
C LYS A 84 0.73 -4.67 -8.21
N PHE A 85 0.51 -5.96 -8.51
CA PHE A 85 -0.71 -6.72 -8.20
C PHE A 85 -0.91 -7.16 -6.74
N ALA A 86 0.03 -6.88 -5.82
CA ALA A 86 0.05 -7.59 -4.54
C ALA A 86 -1.10 -7.23 -3.58
N ASN A 87 -1.45 -5.95 -3.43
CA ASN A 87 -2.51 -5.50 -2.49
C ASN A 87 -3.84 -5.12 -3.17
N PHE A 88 -3.86 -5.08 -4.51
CA PHE A 88 -5.07 -4.82 -5.30
C PHE A 88 -5.98 -6.05 -5.45
N ALA A 89 -5.47 -7.26 -5.20
CA ALA A 89 -6.20 -8.50 -5.47
C ALA A 89 -7.52 -8.58 -4.68
N ASN A 90 -7.55 -8.23 -3.39
CA ASN A 90 -8.76 -8.39 -2.59
C ASN A 90 -9.80 -7.29 -2.87
N LYS A 91 -9.37 -6.03 -3.02
CA LYS A 91 -10.27 -4.93 -3.39
C LYS A 91 -10.89 -5.15 -4.78
N ALA A 92 -10.05 -5.46 -5.77
CA ALA A 92 -10.52 -5.72 -7.13
C ALA A 92 -11.45 -6.94 -7.18
N ARG A 93 -11.18 -8.00 -6.40
CA ARG A 93 -12.09 -9.15 -6.28
C ARG A 93 -13.45 -8.76 -5.72
N ILE A 94 -13.50 -7.99 -4.63
CA ILE A 94 -14.77 -7.55 -4.02
C ILE A 94 -15.55 -6.68 -5.02
N GLN A 95 -14.89 -5.70 -5.64
CA GLN A 95 -15.50 -4.83 -6.64
C GLN A 95 -16.04 -5.62 -7.84
N PHE A 96 -15.28 -6.63 -8.30
CA PHE A 96 -15.66 -7.50 -9.40
C PHE A 96 -16.86 -8.38 -9.05
N ILE A 97 -16.88 -8.98 -7.84
CA ILE A 97 -18.01 -9.78 -7.35
C ILE A 97 -19.28 -8.93 -7.25
N ILE A 98 -19.19 -7.72 -6.69
CA ILE A 98 -20.33 -6.80 -6.61
C ILE A 98 -20.81 -6.40 -8.01
N ASN A 99 -19.89 -6.12 -8.94
CA ASN A 99 -20.28 -5.79 -10.32
C ASN A 99 -20.98 -6.96 -11.04
N ILE A 100 -20.53 -8.20 -10.84
CA ILE A 100 -21.22 -9.39 -11.35
C ILE A 100 -22.61 -9.50 -10.73
N MET A 101 -22.73 -9.34 -9.42
CA MET A 101 -24.02 -9.42 -8.73
C MET A 101 -25.01 -8.37 -9.24
N LEU A 102 -24.56 -7.12 -9.42
CA LEU A 102 -25.38 -6.05 -10.01
C LEU A 102 -25.85 -6.40 -11.43
N ASN A 103 -24.95 -6.91 -12.27
CA ASN A 103 -25.30 -7.33 -13.64
C ASN A 103 -26.29 -8.50 -13.64
N LEU A 104 -26.11 -9.49 -12.78
CA LEU A 104 -27.04 -10.61 -12.63
C LEU A 104 -28.44 -10.14 -12.18
N ILE A 105 -28.52 -9.20 -11.24
CA ILE A 105 -29.78 -8.62 -10.80
C ILE A 105 -30.47 -7.92 -11.97
N LEU A 106 -29.74 -7.11 -12.76
CA LEU A 106 -30.30 -6.43 -13.94
C LEU A 106 -30.81 -7.43 -15.00
N VAL A 107 -30.02 -8.46 -15.29
CA VAL A 107 -30.40 -9.57 -16.19
C VAL A 107 -31.70 -10.23 -15.71
N CYS A 108 -31.79 -10.59 -14.43
CA CYS A 108 -32.97 -11.22 -13.85
C CYS A 108 -34.20 -10.32 -13.93
N ILE A 109 -34.06 -9.01 -13.66
CA ILE A 109 -35.16 -8.03 -13.79
C ILE A 109 -35.65 -7.96 -15.23
N ILE A 110 -34.74 -7.93 -16.21
CA ILE A 110 -35.10 -7.87 -17.63
C ILE A 110 -35.81 -9.14 -18.09
N ILE A 111 -35.31 -10.32 -17.70
CA ILE A 111 -35.95 -11.60 -18.02
C ILE A 111 -37.34 -11.68 -17.37
N TYR A 112 -37.46 -11.28 -16.10
CA TYR A 112 -38.74 -11.24 -15.41
C TYR A 112 -39.74 -10.32 -16.12
N MET A 113 -39.35 -9.08 -16.45
CA MET A 113 -40.18 -8.16 -17.21
C MET A 113 -40.58 -8.73 -18.58
N HIS A 114 -39.68 -9.44 -19.26
CA HIS A 114 -40.00 -10.09 -20.53
C HIS A 114 -41.09 -11.15 -20.40
N ILE A 115 -41.00 -12.00 -19.38
CA ILE A 115 -41.97 -13.06 -19.12
C ILE A 115 -43.33 -12.45 -18.74
N THR A 116 -43.36 -11.44 -17.86
CA THR A 116 -44.62 -10.92 -17.30
C THR A 116 -45.35 -9.93 -18.20
N PHE A 117 -44.64 -9.04 -18.89
CA PHE A 117 -45.28 -7.98 -19.70
C PHE A 117 -45.48 -8.39 -21.16
N TYR A 118 -44.66 -9.32 -21.66
CA TYR A 118 -44.61 -9.65 -23.09
C TYR A 118 -44.90 -11.13 -23.35
N ASN A 119 -45.37 -11.88 -22.35
CA ASN A 119 -45.68 -13.33 -22.43
C ASN A 119 -44.53 -14.19 -23.02
N GLY A 120 -43.28 -13.71 -23.01
CA GLY A 120 -42.15 -14.38 -23.64
C GLY A 120 -42.17 -14.37 -25.18
N GLU A 121 -42.93 -13.47 -25.82
CA GLU A 121 -42.98 -13.39 -27.27
C GLU A 121 -41.64 -12.95 -27.88
N ILE A 122 -41.12 -13.76 -28.82
CA ILE A 122 -39.84 -13.54 -29.52
C ILE A 122 -39.77 -12.18 -30.24
N LEU A 123 -40.92 -11.61 -30.61
CA LEU A 123 -41.00 -10.31 -31.27
C LEU A 123 -40.40 -9.16 -30.42
N TYR A 124 -40.38 -9.30 -29.09
CA TYR A 124 -39.82 -8.28 -28.19
C TYR A 124 -38.34 -8.51 -27.86
N LEU A 125 -37.70 -9.56 -28.39
CA LEU A 125 -36.29 -9.86 -28.17
C LEU A 125 -35.34 -8.69 -28.52
N PRO A 126 -35.55 -7.91 -29.59
CA PRO A 126 -34.69 -6.76 -29.89
C PRO A 126 -34.75 -5.64 -28.84
N PHE A 127 -35.89 -5.47 -28.15
CA PHE A 127 -35.99 -4.52 -27.05
C PHE A 127 -35.12 -4.95 -25.86
N ILE A 128 -35.09 -6.25 -25.56
CA ILE A 128 -34.21 -6.84 -24.53
C ILE A 128 -32.74 -6.66 -24.91
N LEU A 129 -32.36 -6.98 -26.15
CA LEU A 129 -31.00 -6.81 -26.66
C LEU A 129 -30.54 -5.34 -26.64
N PHE A 130 -31.46 -4.41 -26.91
CA PHE A 130 -31.20 -2.99 -26.77
C PHE A 130 -30.94 -2.58 -25.31
N ILE A 131 -31.74 -3.07 -24.35
CA ILE A 131 -31.50 -2.83 -22.92
C ILE A 131 -30.13 -3.41 -22.51
N TYR A 132 -29.76 -4.60 -22.99
CA TYR A 132 -28.41 -5.14 -22.76
C TYR A 132 -27.30 -4.25 -23.30
N THR A 133 -27.53 -3.63 -24.45
CA THR A 133 -26.58 -2.66 -25.04
C THR A 133 -26.45 -1.41 -24.17
N LEU A 134 -27.55 -0.94 -23.58
CA LEU A 134 -27.53 0.15 -22.61
C LEU A 134 -26.70 -0.23 -21.37
N ILE A 135 -26.93 -1.41 -20.78
CA ILE A 135 -26.15 -1.91 -19.65
C ILE A 135 -24.66 -1.94 -20.00
N TYR A 136 -24.32 -2.49 -21.16
CA TYR A 136 -22.94 -2.53 -21.65
C TYR A 136 -22.33 -1.13 -21.83
N PHE A 137 -23.07 -0.19 -22.41
CA PHE A 137 -22.61 1.19 -22.61
C PHE A 137 -22.40 1.95 -21.30
N PHE A 138 -23.24 1.68 -20.30
CA PHE A 138 -23.15 2.25 -18.95
C PHE A 138 -22.30 1.42 -17.98
N GLN A 139 -21.62 0.37 -18.44
CA GLN A 139 -20.77 -0.50 -17.62
C GLN A 139 -19.72 0.26 -16.78
N PRO A 140 -19.07 1.34 -17.26
CA PRO A 140 -18.16 2.13 -16.42
C PRO A 140 -18.84 2.71 -15.17
N TYR A 141 -20.10 3.13 -15.28
CA TYR A 141 -20.87 3.64 -14.16
C TYR A 141 -21.28 2.53 -13.18
N LEU A 142 -21.53 1.32 -13.67
CA LEU A 142 -21.78 0.14 -12.82
C LEU A 142 -20.54 -0.30 -12.05
N ILE A 143 -19.35 -0.19 -12.64
CA ILE A 143 -18.06 -0.44 -11.97
C ILE A 143 -17.79 0.62 -10.91
N TYR A 144 -18.19 1.86 -11.16
CA TYR A 144 -18.12 2.95 -10.20
C TYR A 144 -19.06 2.70 -9.02
N LEU A 145 -20.33 2.38 -9.30
CA LEU A 145 -21.31 2.03 -8.27
C LEU A 145 -20.84 0.86 -7.42
N SER A 146 -20.20 -0.16 -8.03
CA SER A 146 -19.67 -1.29 -7.26
C SER A 146 -18.53 -0.90 -6.32
N ASP A 147 -17.73 0.12 -6.64
CA ASP A 147 -16.71 0.64 -5.72
C ASP A 147 -17.31 1.48 -4.58
N ILE A 148 -18.36 2.28 -4.84
CA ILE A 148 -19.13 2.96 -3.77
C ILE A 148 -19.69 1.94 -2.78
N ILE A 149 -20.27 0.85 -3.28
CA ILE A 149 -20.84 -0.22 -2.43
C ILE A 149 -19.73 -0.99 -1.70
N ALA A 150 -18.59 -1.23 -2.36
CA ALA A 150 -17.46 -1.92 -1.76
C ALA A 150 -16.79 -1.11 -0.63
N GLY A 151 -16.79 0.23 -0.73
CA GLY A 151 -16.08 1.11 0.20
C GLY A 151 -16.42 0.87 1.69
N PRO A 152 -17.69 0.94 2.11
CA PRO A 152 -18.09 0.65 3.49
C PRO A 152 -17.68 -0.75 3.96
N LEU A 153 -17.79 -1.76 3.09
CA LEU A 153 -17.40 -3.13 3.40
C LEU A 153 -15.88 -3.23 3.62
N GLU A 154 -15.10 -2.57 2.77
CA GLU A 154 -13.64 -2.49 2.89
C GLU A 154 -13.23 -1.84 4.22
N LEU A 155 -13.88 -0.74 4.61
CA LEU A 155 -13.64 -0.08 5.89
C LEU A 155 -13.95 -0.99 7.08
N LEU A 156 -15.04 -1.76 7.03
CA LEU A 156 -15.39 -2.72 8.07
C LEU A 156 -14.36 -3.84 8.19
N ILE A 157 -13.92 -4.40 7.05
CA ILE A 157 -12.87 -5.43 7.01
C ILE A 157 -11.56 -4.87 7.58
N ASN A 158 -11.16 -3.68 7.15
CA ASN A 158 -9.93 -3.04 7.59
C ASN A 158 -9.96 -2.76 9.10
N ARG A 159 -11.09 -2.28 9.61
CA ARG A 159 -11.32 -2.06 11.04
C ARG A 159 -11.27 -3.35 11.84
N TYR A 160 -11.82 -4.45 11.31
CA TYR A 160 -11.74 -5.75 11.95
C TYR A 160 -10.29 -6.22 12.11
N TYR A 161 -9.49 -6.18 11.03
CA TYR A 161 -8.07 -6.57 11.08
C TYR A 161 -7.26 -5.67 12.01
N TYR A 162 -7.54 -4.37 12.04
CA TYR A 162 -6.94 -3.42 12.96
C TYR A 162 -7.23 -3.78 14.42
N ILE A 163 -8.50 -3.97 14.78
CA ILE A 163 -8.90 -4.29 16.17
C ILE A 163 -8.27 -5.61 16.59
N LYS A 164 -8.25 -6.61 15.70
CA LYS A 164 -7.63 -7.91 15.96
C LYS A 164 -6.12 -7.77 16.21
N ALA A 165 -5.42 -7.01 15.37
CA ALA A 165 -3.99 -6.77 15.52
C ALA A 165 -3.67 -6.02 16.81
N GLN A 166 -4.45 -4.98 17.11
CA GLN A 166 -4.25 -4.19 18.31
C GLN A 166 -4.50 -5.01 19.59
N LYS A 167 -5.55 -5.84 19.62
CA LYS A 167 -5.78 -6.78 20.74
C LYS A 167 -4.61 -7.74 20.91
N LYS A 168 -4.07 -8.26 19.81
CA LYS A 168 -2.95 -9.21 19.83
C LYS A 168 -1.63 -8.59 20.29
N ILE A 169 -1.33 -7.34 19.90
CA ILE A 169 -0.17 -6.62 20.45
C ILE A 169 -0.34 -6.39 21.95
N ARG A 170 -1.53 -5.94 22.37
CA ARG A 170 -1.81 -5.66 23.79
C ARG A 170 -1.79 -6.90 24.68
N SER A 171 -1.93 -8.10 24.13
CA SER A 171 -1.79 -9.34 24.91
C SER A 171 -0.34 -9.75 25.17
N PHE A 172 0.66 -9.05 24.63
CA PHE A 172 2.07 -9.36 24.80
C PHE A 172 2.80 -8.27 25.59
N ASP A 173 2.67 -8.30 26.93
CA ASP A 173 3.21 -7.27 27.83
C ASP A 173 4.73 -7.11 27.78
N LYS A 174 5.46 -8.16 27.38
CA LYS A 174 6.93 -8.16 27.32
C LYS A 174 7.49 -7.85 25.93
N LEU A 175 6.62 -7.63 24.93
CA LEU A 175 7.06 -7.39 23.56
C LEU A 175 7.61 -5.97 23.43
N GLN A 176 8.88 -5.86 23.02
CA GLN A 176 9.50 -4.58 22.68
C GLN A 176 9.27 -4.25 21.21
N ILE A 177 8.76 -3.06 20.93
CA ILE A 177 8.40 -2.66 19.57
C ILE A 177 9.28 -1.50 19.12
N VAL A 178 9.95 -1.67 17.98
CA VAL A 178 10.85 -0.69 17.38
C VAL A 178 10.21 -0.17 16.10
N GLY A 179 9.87 1.11 16.06
CA GLY A 179 9.41 1.80 14.85
C GLY A 179 10.58 2.51 14.16
N ILE A 180 10.76 2.28 12.86
CA ILE A 180 11.85 2.88 12.07
C ILE A 180 11.27 3.71 10.94
N THR A 181 11.60 5.00 10.89
CA THR A 181 11.24 5.91 9.81
C THR A 181 12.48 6.61 9.22
N GLY A 182 12.38 6.98 7.95
CA GLY A 182 13.49 7.52 7.18
C GLY A 182 13.08 7.81 5.75
N SER A 183 13.85 8.63 5.04
CA SER A 183 13.64 8.86 3.61
C SER A 183 14.16 7.71 2.76
N PHE A 184 15.26 7.07 3.19
CA PHE A 184 15.89 5.94 2.50
C PHE A 184 16.35 4.84 3.48
N GLU A 185 16.72 3.69 2.91
CA GLU A 185 17.51 2.61 3.55
C GLU A 185 16.90 1.94 4.81
N LYS A 186 15.62 2.17 5.11
CA LYS A 186 14.90 1.52 6.22
C LYS A 186 15.02 0.00 6.20
N ASN A 187 14.91 -0.63 5.02
CA ASN A 187 14.95 -2.08 4.90
C ASN A 187 16.32 -2.65 5.25
N SER A 188 17.39 -1.99 4.82
CA SER A 188 18.77 -2.32 5.21
C SER A 188 18.94 -2.24 6.72
N ILE A 189 18.41 -1.19 7.36
CA ILE A 189 18.49 -1.02 8.82
C ILE A 189 17.67 -2.10 9.54
N ILE A 190 16.46 -2.39 9.09
CA ILE A 190 15.63 -3.46 9.65
C ILE A 190 16.36 -4.80 9.56
N PHE A 191 16.96 -5.10 8.41
CA PHE A 191 17.74 -6.33 8.19
C PHE A 191 18.93 -6.43 9.14
N ILE A 192 19.75 -5.37 9.22
CA ILE A 192 20.90 -5.28 10.12
C ILE A 192 20.45 -5.45 11.58
N ALA A 193 19.51 -4.64 12.05
CA ALA A 193 19.01 -4.66 13.41
C ALA A 193 18.45 -6.04 13.77
N THR A 194 17.65 -6.64 12.87
CA THR A 194 17.11 -7.99 13.04
C THR A 194 18.23 -9.02 13.17
N THR A 195 19.28 -8.93 12.35
CA THR A 195 20.41 -9.87 12.35
C THR A 195 21.20 -9.79 13.65
N ILE A 196 21.47 -8.58 14.14
CA ILE A 196 22.17 -8.36 15.41
C ILE A 196 21.32 -8.86 16.59
N LEU A 197 20.05 -8.45 16.65
CA LEU A 197 19.14 -8.78 17.75
C LEU A 197 18.82 -10.28 17.84
N LYS A 198 18.79 -10.99 16.69
CA LYS A 198 18.64 -12.46 16.64
C LYS A 198 19.74 -13.22 17.37
N HIS A 199 20.85 -12.56 17.76
CA HIS A 199 21.86 -13.15 18.62
C HIS A 199 21.32 -13.52 20.00
N LYS A 200 20.42 -12.70 20.56
CA LYS A 200 19.89 -12.82 21.93
C LYS A 200 18.38 -13.05 21.98
N TYR A 201 17.65 -12.50 21.02
CA TYR A 201 16.20 -12.42 21.05
C TYR A 201 15.53 -13.12 19.89
N ARG A 202 14.27 -13.50 20.08
CA ARG A 202 13.37 -13.89 18.99
C ARG A 202 12.72 -12.64 18.39
N VAL A 203 13.09 -12.31 17.17
CA VAL A 203 12.72 -11.05 16.49
C VAL A 203 11.76 -11.32 15.35
N LEU A 204 10.65 -10.59 15.31
CA LEU A 204 9.80 -10.42 14.13
C LEU A 204 10.13 -9.08 13.48
N ASN A 205 10.14 -9.03 12.16
CA ASN A 205 10.26 -7.78 11.41
C ASN A 205 9.25 -7.73 10.25
N THR A 206 8.86 -6.52 9.85
CA THR A 206 8.09 -6.32 8.62
C THR A 206 8.95 -6.58 7.39
N ALA A 207 8.37 -7.18 6.35
CA ALA A 207 9.03 -7.29 5.05
C ALA A 207 9.08 -5.93 4.33
N GLU A 208 9.98 -5.79 3.37
CA GLU A 208 10.22 -4.56 2.60
C GLU A 208 8.97 -4.00 1.90
N SER A 209 8.07 -4.87 1.43
CA SER A 209 6.81 -4.46 0.80
C SER A 209 5.67 -4.17 1.78
N HIS A 210 5.91 -4.31 3.09
CA HIS A 210 4.88 -4.30 4.14
C HIS A 210 5.02 -3.11 5.08
N SER A 211 4.90 -1.90 4.54
CA SER A 211 4.94 -0.65 5.29
C SER A 211 3.57 0.02 5.45
N THR A 212 2.52 -0.52 4.83
CA THR A 212 1.17 0.03 4.98
C THR A 212 0.49 -0.45 6.27
N PHE A 213 -0.51 0.31 6.71
CA PHE A 213 -1.30 -0.02 7.89
C PHE A 213 -1.93 -1.42 7.83
N MET A 214 -2.38 -1.85 6.66
CA MET A 214 -2.97 -3.17 6.47
C MET A 214 -1.92 -4.28 6.47
N ASP A 215 -0.78 -4.05 5.82
CA ASP A 215 0.32 -5.03 5.78
C ASP A 215 0.89 -5.30 7.18
N ILE A 216 1.03 -4.25 7.98
CA ILE A 216 1.47 -4.35 9.37
C ILE A 216 0.41 -5.09 10.20
N SER A 217 -0.88 -4.74 10.04
CA SER A 217 -1.98 -5.46 10.71
C SER A 217 -1.99 -6.95 10.38
N LYS A 218 -1.76 -7.30 9.10
CA LYS A 218 -1.66 -8.68 8.64
C LYS A 218 -0.46 -9.40 9.25
N THR A 219 0.72 -8.78 9.22
CA THR A 219 1.95 -9.33 9.82
C THR A 219 1.76 -9.65 11.30
N ILE A 220 1.13 -8.74 12.05
CA ILE A 220 0.79 -8.96 13.47
C ILE A 220 -0.16 -10.14 13.62
N ASN A 221 -1.26 -10.15 12.86
CA ASN A 221 -2.30 -11.16 12.99
C ASN A 221 -1.81 -12.57 12.61
N GLU A 222 -0.97 -12.69 11.59
CA GLU A 222 -0.54 -13.98 11.03
C GLU A 222 0.78 -14.48 11.63
N LYS A 223 1.77 -13.62 11.87
CA LYS A 223 3.14 -14.04 12.19
C LYS A 223 3.54 -13.80 13.66
N LEU A 224 3.05 -12.73 14.28
CA LEU A 224 3.38 -12.43 15.67
C LEU A 224 2.83 -13.52 16.61
N ASN A 225 3.64 -13.94 17.58
CA ASN A 225 3.29 -14.97 18.57
C ASN A 225 4.09 -14.74 19.85
N GLU A 226 3.71 -15.43 20.92
CA GLU A 226 4.30 -15.30 22.28
C GLU A 226 5.80 -15.55 22.36
N LYS A 227 6.37 -16.26 21.39
CA LYS A 227 7.82 -16.52 21.37
C LYS A 227 8.60 -15.27 20.98
N HIS A 228 7.99 -14.31 20.27
CA HIS A 228 8.67 -13.09 19.85
C HIS A 228 8.83 -12.14 21.02
N GLN A 229 10.04 -11.62 21.17
CA GLN A 229 10.41 -10.65 22.21
C GLN A 229 10.56 -9.26 21.63
N ILE A 230 10.88 -9.16 20.34
CA ILE A 230 11.04 -7.88 19.63
C ILE A 230 10.22 -7.91 18.34
N PHE A 231 9.55 -6.81 18.05
CA PHE A 231 8.92 -6.54 16.76
C PHE A 231 9.46 -5.25 16.14
N ILE A 232 10.11 -5.36 14.99
CA ILE A 232 10.67 -4.23 14.24
C ILE A 232 9.76 -3.87 13.07
N VAL A 233 9.36 -2.61 12.98
CA VAL A 233 8.37 -2.12 12.02
C VAL A 233 8.96 -0.96 11.22
N GLY A 234 9.05 -1.13 9.91
CA GLY A 234 9.33 -0.04 8.98
C GLY A 234 8.08 0.80 8.76
N MET A 235 8.19 2.10 9.01
CA MET A 235 7.07 3.05 8.87
C MET A 235 7.33 4.02 7.71
N ASP A 236 6.52 3.89 6.68
CA ASP A 236 6.50 4.80 5.54
C ASP A 236 5.44 5.88 5.73
N THR A 237 5.71 7.05 5.15
CA THR A 237 4.81 8.19 5.20
C THR A 237 4.82 8.89 3.84
N LYS A 238 3.62 9.24 3.38
CA LYS A 238 3.39 10.10 2.22
C LYS A 238 2.80 11.45 2.66
N ASN A 239 2.11 11.46 3.79
CA ASN A 239 1.47 12.64 4.37
C ASN A 239 1.78 12.75 5.86
N ILE A 240 1.67 13.97 6.38
CA ILE A 240 1.61 14.24 7.83
C ILE A 240 0.42 13.46 8.40
N GLY A 241 0.63 12.77 9.52
CA GLY A 241 -0.34 11.94 10.24
C GLY A 241 -0.20 10.44 9.98
N ASP A 242 0.49 10.02 8.91
CA ASP A 242 0.66 8.61 8.56
C ASP A 242 1.45 7.85 9.63
N ILE A 243 2.54 8.43 10.12
CA ILE A 243 3.39 7.80 11.15
C ILE A 243 2.61 7.72 12.46
N LYS A 244 1.92 8.80 12.86
CA LYS A 244 1.04 8.80 14.03
C LYS A 244 -0.02 7.70 13.95
N LYS A 245 -0.61 7.48 12.77
CA LYS A 245 -1.58 6.41 12.52
C LYS A 245 -0.96 5.03 12.67
N LEU A 246 0.20 4.78 12.05
CA LEU A 246 0.92 3.50 12.18
C LEU A 246 1.32 3.23 13.64
N SER A 247 1.80 4.25 14.34
CA SER A 247 2.15 4.17 15.75
C SER A 247 0.93 3.94 16.66
N SER A 248 -0.26 4.37 16.28
CA SER A 248 -1.49 4.04 17.03
C SER A 248 -1.85 2.54 16.97
N LEU A 249 -1.41 1.85 15.92
CA LEU A 249 -1.55 0.40 15.75
C LEU A 249 -0.48 -0.34 16.56
N VAL A 250 0.79 -0.01 16.35
CA VAL A 250 1.90 -0.82 16.91
C VAL A 250 2.40 -0.36 18.26
N LYS A 251 2.20 0.91 18.63
CA LYS A 251 2.65 1.52 19.90
C LYS A 251 4.15 1.24 20.20
N PRO A 252 5.08 1.83 19.42
CA PRO A 252 6.50 1.56 19.59
C PRO A 252 7.02 2.05 20.94
N ASN A 253 7.96 1.29 21.52
CA ASN A 253 8.75 1.68 22.70
C ASN A 253 10.00 2.46 22.26
N ILE A 254 10.53 2.13 21.07
CA ILE A 254 11.72 2.76 20.48
C ILE A 254 11.33 3.35 19.12
N GLY A 255 11.63 4.63 18.92
CA GLY A 255 11.40 5.33 17.66
C GLY A 255 12.71 5.76 17.01
N VAL A 256 12.95 5.36 15.77
CA VAL A 256 14.21 5.61 15.06
C VAL A 256 13.97 6.51 13.86
N ILE A 257 14.70 7.62 13.76
CA ILE A 257 14.73 8.49 12.59
C ILE A 257 16.11 8.41 11.93
N THR A 258 16.16 7.84 10.73
CA THR A 258 17.43 7.41 10.11
C THR A 258 17.97 8.40 9.08
N SER A 259 17.07 9.00 8.28
CA SER A 259 17.40 9.99 7.25
C SER A 259 16.20 10.91 6.95
N ILE A 260 16.49 12.18 6.67
CA ILE A 260 15.53 13.17 6.15
C ILE A 260 16.16 13.81 4.91
N GLU A 261 15.49 13.61 3.77
CA GLU A 261 15.90 14.11 2.47
C GLU A 261 14.73 14.78 1.75
N LYS A 262 15.02 15.65 0.77
CA LYS A 262 14.04 16.39 -0.04
C LYS A 262 13.34 15.50 -1.08
N THR A 263 12.67 14.45 -0.63
CA THR A 263 11.89 13.52 -1.47
C THR A 263 10.40 13.74 -1.30
N ASN A 264 9.58 13.30 -2.27
CA ASN A 264 8.11 13.40 -2.18
C ASN A 264 7.58 14.82 -1.89
N LEU A 265 8.28 15.85 -2.39
CA LEU A 265 7.90 17.25 -2.17
C LEU A 265 6.53 17.60 -2.75
N GLU A 266 6.04 16.86 -3.76
CA GLU A 266 4.68 17.01 -4.27
C GLU A 266 3.61 16.75 -3.19
N ALA A 267 3.87 15.79 -2.30
CA ALA A 267 2.96 15.45 -1.20
C ALA A 267 3.21 16.33 0.04
N PHE A 268 4.48 16.49 0.43
CA PHE A 268 4.84 17.21 1.66
C PHE A 268 4.93 18.73 1.49
N LYS A 269 4.97 19.25 0.27
CA LYS A 269 5.14 20.67 -0.10
C LYS A 269 6.53 21.24 0.26
N ASN A 270 7.05 20.99 1.46
CA ASN A 270 8.35 21.47 1.91
C ASN A 270 9.05 20.49 2.87
N ILE A 271 10.33 20.76 3.17
CA ILE A 271 11.17 19.92 4.04
C ILE A 271 10.71 19.93 5.50
N ASP A 272 10.18 21.05 6.00
CA ASP A 272 9.68 21.15 7.37
C ASP A 272 8.50 20.20 7.63
N ASN A 273 7.65 20.00 6.62
CA ASN A 273 6.55 19.05 6.68
C ASN A 273 7.05 17.60 6.69
N ILE A 274 8.14 17.29 5.98
CA ILE A 274 8.78 15.96 6.06
C ILE A 274 9.35 15.75 7.46
N MET A 275 10.03 16.78 8.01
CA MET A 275 10.58 16.74 9.37
C MET A 275 9.47 16.49 10.40
N LYS A 276 8.37 17.25 10.32
CA LYS A 276 7.19 17.05 11.17
C LYS A 276 6.62 15.64 11.04
N ALA A 277 6.37 15.18 9.82
CA ALA A 277 5.79 13.86 9.57
C ALA A 277 6.65 12.72 10.12
N LYS A 278 7.98 12.79 9.98
CA LYS A 278 8.87 11.76 10.56
C LYS A 278 8.98 11.89 12.07
N TYR A 279 8.96 13.11 12.61
CA TYR A 279 9.06 13.37 14.05
C TYR A 279 7.86 12.83 14.85
N GLU A 280 6.71 12.65 14.21
CA GLU A 280 5.53 11.99 14.81
C GLU A 280 5.87 10.67 15.51
N ILE A 281 6.88 9.93 15.03
CA ILE A 281 7.30 8.66 15.66
C ILE A 281 7.81 8.88 17.09
N VAL A 282 8.45 10.02 17.35
CA VAL A 282 9.01 10.41 18.65
C VAL A 282 7.91 10.99 19.53
N GLU A 283 7.01 11.79 18.96
CA GLU A 283 5.89 12.40 19.69
C GLU A 283 5.00 11.33 20.35
N VAL A 284 4.72 10.25 19.62
CA VAL A 284 3.84 9.16 20.07
C VAL A 284 4.50 8.12 20.97
N LEU A 285 5.82 8.16 21.17
CA LEU A 285 6.49 7.27 22.13
C LEU A 285 5.90 7.45 23.53
N PRO A 286 5.87 6.39 24.36
CA PRO A 286 5.50 6.53 25.76
C PRO A 286 6.51 7.41 26.51
N ALA A 287 6.20 7.76 27.77
CA ALA A 287 7.04 8.66 28.57
C ALA A 287 8.44 8.07 28.85
N ASP A 288 8.50 6.74 29.02
CA ASP A 288 9.71 5.91 29.15
C ASP A 288 10.22 5.39 27.79
N GLY A 289 9.72 5.95 26.68
CA GLY A 289 10.14 5.56 25.34
C GLY A 289 11.45 6.22 24.93
N LEU A 290 12.21 5.52 24.08
CA LEU A 290 13.52 5.94 23.62
C LEU A 290 13.51 6.37 22.15
N ALA A 291 14.08 7.54 21.86
CA ALA A 291 14.29 8.01 20.49
C ALA A 291 15.73 7.73 20.02
N ILE A 292 15.92 7.33 18.77
CA ILE A 292 17.25 7.12 18.18
C ILE A 292 17.38 8.00 16.94
N PHE A 293 18.45 8.79 16.89
CA PHE A 293 18.66 9.80 15.86
C PHE A 293 20.02 9.66 15.17
N ASN A 294 20.00 9.72 13.83
CA ASN A 294 21.20 9.99 13.03
C ASN A 294 21.60 11.46 13.18
N TYR A 295 22.55 11.75 14.06
CA TYR A 295 22.90 13.12 14.44
C TYR A 295 23.72 13.85 13.37
N ASP A 296 24.28 13.13 12.39
CA ASP A 296 25.04 13.71 11.28
C ASP A 296 24.14 14.30 10.17
N ASN A 297 22.84 13.97 10.16
CA ASN A 297 21.89 14.59 9.23
C ASN A 297 21.38 15.91 9.84
N GLU A 298 21.62 17.04 9.15
CA GLU A 298 21.34 18.39 9.67
C GLU A 298 19.88 18.63 10.08
N TYR A 299 18.92 18.01 9.37
CA TYR A 299 17.50 18.12 9.71
C TYR A 299 17.19 17.31 10.96
N ILE A 300 17.73 16.10 11.06
CA ILE A 300 17.54 15.23 12.23
C ILE A 300 18.22 15.83 13.46
N LYS A 301 19.41 16.41 13.33
CA LYS A 301 20.12 17.12 14.40
C LYS A 301 19.23 18.16 15.10
N LYS A 302 18.56 19.00 14.30
CA LYS A 302 17.59 20.00 14.82
C LYS A 302 16.42 19.38 15.59
N LEU A 303 15.96 18.19 15.18
CA LEU A 303 14.89 17.46 15.88
C LEU A 303 15.40 16.82 17.16
N ALA A 304 16.59 16.23 17.11
CA ALA A 304 17.27 15.61 18.24
C ALA A 304 17.52 16.65 19.34
N ASP A 305 18.04 17.83 19.00
CA ASP A 305 18.33 18.92 19.95
C ASP A 305 17.08 19.41 20.70
N LYS A 306 15.93 19.42 20.02
CA LYS A 306 14.64 19.81 20.61
C LYS A 306 13.95 18.68 21.38
N THR A 307 14.46 17.46 21.31
CA THR A 307 13.85 16.29 21.96
C THR A 307 14.33 16.17 23.40
N PHE A 308 13.39 16.25 24.34
CA PHE A 308 13.62 16.07 25.78
C PHE A 308 13.43 14.63 26.27
N LYS A 309 12.80 13.76 25.47
CA LYS A 309 12.69 12.33 25.78
C LYS A 309 14.08 11.69 25.78
N GLU A 310 14.20 10.55 26.45
CA GLU A 310 15.42 9.74 26.40
C GLU A 310 15.78 9.46 24.95
N LYS A 311 17.07 9.62 24.62
CA LYS A 311 17.53 9.48 23.24
C LYS A 311 18.95 8.93 23.15
N ILE A 312 19.22 8.25 22.04
CA ILE A 312 20.55 7.84 21.59
C ILE A 312 20.88 8.61 20.31
N LEU A 313 22.01 9.29 20.32
CA LEU A 313 22.58 9.98 19.17
C LEU A 313 23.68 9.11 18.56
N TYR A 314 23.53 8.79 17.28
CA TYR A 314 24.57 8.06 16.54
C TYR A 314 25.04 8.83 15.31
N GLY A 315 26.27 8.55 14.88
CA GLY A 315 26.88 9.22 13.75
C GLY A 315 28.32 8.79 13.51
N LEU A 316 28.94 9.40 12.50
CA LEU A 316 30.34 9.23 12.11
C LEU A 316 31.14 10.53 12.28
N LYS A 317 30.51 11.61 12.74
CA LYS A 317 31.11 12.94 12.93
C LYS A 317 30.77 13.47 14.33
N GLU A 318 31.54 14.44 14.81
CA GLU A 318 31.29 15.09 16.12
C GLU A 318 31.18 14.07 17.28
N ASN A 319 32.11 13.11 17.35
CA ASN A 319 32.10 11.98 18.31
C ASN A 319 31.79 12.39 19.76
N GLU A 320 32.24 13.56 20.20
CA GLU A 320 32.02 14.10 21.55
C GLU A 320 30.53 14.30 21.91
N LYS A 321 29.65 14.40 20.91
CA LYS A 321 28.20 14.57 21.08
C LYS A 321 27.41 13.28 20.86
N LEU A 322 28.07 12.20 20.47
CA LEU A 322 27.42 10.95 20.08
C LEU A 322 27.43 9.96 21.24
N ASP A 323 26.30 9.28 21.45
CA ASP A 323 26.21 8.16 22.38
C ASP A 323 26.84 6.89 21.77
N ILE A 324 26.73 6.72 20.45
CA ILE A 324 27.28 5.58 19.70
C ILE A 324 27.92 6.07 18.39
N TYR A 325 29.19 5.76 18.19
CA TYR A 325 29.94 6.21 17.00
C TYR A 325 31.02 5.22 16.59
N VAL A 326 31.71 5.52 15.49
CA VAL A 326 32.74 4.66 14.91
C VAL A 326 34.03 5.44 14.65
N ASP A 327 35.15 4.84 15.03
CA ASP A 327 36.53 5.26 14.72
C ASP A 327 37.28 4.17 13.93
N ASP A 328 38.52 4.47 13.52
CA ASP A 328 39.47 3.54 12.89
C ASP A 328 38.89 2.80 11.66
N ILE A 329 38.20 3.55 10.79
CA ILE A 329 37.55 2.97 9.60
C ILE A 329 38.61 2.65 8.54
N GLU A 330 38.79 1.37 8.24
CA GLU A 330 39.70 0.86 7.22
C GLU A 330 38.97 -0.08 6.26
N ILE A 331 39.15 0.12 4.95
CA ILE A 331 38.55 -0.73 3.92
C ILE A 331 39.62 -1.66 3.37
N VAL A 332 39.45 -2.98 3.57
CA VAL A 332 40.42 -4.00 3.16
C VAL A 332 39.69 -5.16 2.49
N LYS A 333 40.01 -5.45 1.21
CA LYS A 333 39.53 -6.63 0.47
C LYS A 333 38.02 -6.87 0.63
N GLU A 334 37.20 -5.85 0.33
CA GLU A 334 35.73 -5.88 0.41
C GLU A 334 35.15 -6.04 1.82
N LYS A 335 35.94 -5.78 2.85
CA LYS A 335 35.49 -5.65 4.22
C LYS A 335 35.80 -4.27 4.74
N ILE A 336 34.94 -3.78 5.62
CA ILE A 336 35.20 -2.59 6.42
C ILE A 336 35.53 -3.05 7.83
N ASN A 337 36.72 -2.71 8.29
CA ASN A 337 37.16 -2.83 9.68
C ASN A 337 36.95 -1.49 10.36
N PHE A 338 36.48 -1.51 11.59
CA PHE A 338 36.14 -0.30 12.33
C PHE A 338 36.01 -0.59 13.82
N THR A 339 36.15 0.46 14.65
CA THR A 339 35.98 0.38 16.10
C THR A 339 34.69 1.10 16.49
N ILE A 340 33.70 0.37 17.02
CA ILE A 340 32.51 1.01 17.60
C ILE A 340 32.86 1.49 19.01
N LYS A 341 32.42 2.69 19.38
CA LYS A 341 32.56 3.25 20.73
C LYS A 341 31.23 3.77 21.26
N ASP A 342 31.06 3.76 22.58
CA ASP A 342 30.04 4.56 23.27
C ASP A 342 30.63 5.78 23.97
N LYS A 343 29.75 6.65 24.47
CA LYS A 343 30.11 7.82 25.28
C LYS A 343 30.82 7.47 26.61
N ASP A 344 30.64 6.25 27.11
CA ASP A 344 31.22 5.80 28.39
C ASP A 344 32.65 5.25 28.20
N GLY A 345 33.15 5.24 26.95
CA GLY A 345 34.52 4.86 26.60
C GLY A 345 34.69 3.37 26.31
N TYR A 346 33.60 2.58 26.31
CA TYR A 346 33.67 1.20 25.83
C TYR A 346 33.93 1.20 24.33
N SER A 347 34.82 0.30 23.90
CA SER A 347 35.18 0.19 22.50
C SER A 347 35.32 -1.26 22.08
N ILE A 348 34.93 -1.55 20.83
CA ILE A 348 35.08 -2.88 20.27
C ILE A 348 35.40 -2.86 18.77
N LYS A 349 36.46 -3.58 18.39
CA LYS A 349 36.85 -3.77 16.99
C LYS A 349 35.92 -4.76 16.30
N CYS A 350 35.35 -4.33 15.18
CA CYS A 350 34.41 -5.07 14.35
C CYS A 350 34.90 -5.12 12.89
N SER A 351 34.37 -6.07 12.14
CA SER A 351 34.60 -6.22 10.71
C SER A 351 33.32 -6.72 10.05
N THR A 352 32.98 -6.20 8.87
CA THR A 352 31.75 -6.56 8.16
C THR A 352 31.95 -6.49 6.65
N LYS A 353 31.14 -7.25 5.89
CA LYS A 353 31.12 -7.29 4.41
C LYS A 353 30.23 -6.18 3.83
N ILE A 354 30.33 -4.99 4.39
CA ILE A 354 29.63 -3.80 3.90
C ILE A 354 30.46 -3.19 2.76
N LEU A 355 29.80 -2.73 1.70
CA LEU A 355 30.48 -2.26 0.49
C LEU A 355 30.82 -0.76 0.54
N GLU A 356 30.01 0.05 1.23
CA GLU A 356 30.19 1.51 1.22
C GLU A 356 30.19 2.14 2.62
N LYS A 357 30.86 3.30 2.74
CA LYS A 357 30.87 4.07 3.99
C LYS A 357 29.47 4.49 4.44
N LYS A 358 28.53 4.75 3.51
CA LYS A 358 27.15 5.15 3.83
C LYS A 358 26.40 4.08 4.62
N ASP A 359 26.70 2.81 4.36
CA ASP A 359 26.08 1.68 5.05
C ASP A 359 26.53 1.57 6.52
N LEU A 360 27.62 2.24 6.92
CA LEU A 360 27.98 2.36 8.33
C LEU A 360 26.93 3.15 9.13
N TYR A 361 26.23 4.11 8.53
CA TYR A 361 25.10 4.76 9.20
C TYR A 361 23.96 3.76 9.45
N ASN A 362 23.68 2.87 8.48
CA ASN A 362 22.68 1.83 8.64
C ASN A 362 23.09 0.82 9.71
N LEU A 363 24.38 0.48 9.73
CA LEU A 363 24.96 -0.37 10.76
C LEU A 363 24.80 0.26 12.15
N LEU A 364 25.18 1.53 12.31
CA LEU A 364 25.10 2.23 13.58
C LEU A 364 23.68 2.40 14.07
N ALA A 365 22.70 2.59 13.17
CA ALA A 365 21.29 2.55 13.52
C ALA A 365 20.91 1.19 14.15
N GLY A 366 21.30 0.09 13.51
CA GLY A 366 21.06 -1.26 14.02
C GLY A 366 21.77 -1.56 15.34
N VAL A 367 23.01 -1.08 15.50
CA VAL A 367 23.79 -1.16 16.75
C VAL A 367 23.12 -0.38 17.86
N SER A 368 22.66 0.84 17.59
CA SER A 368 21.97 1.69 18.56
C SER A 368 20.66 1.05 19.04
N ILE A 369 19.90 0.42 18.14
CA ILE A 369 18.71 -0.36 18.49
C ILE A 369 19.08 -1.56 19.38
N ALA A 370 20.15 -2.28 19.04
CA ALA A 370 20.59 -3.44 19.81
C ALA A 370 21.09 -3.06 21.22
N TYR A 371 21.84 -1.97 21.31
CA TYR A 371 22.33 -1.39 22.56
C TYR A 371 21.16 -0.94 23.44
N ALA A 372 20.20 -0.20 22.88
CA ALA A 372 18.97 0.21 23.56
C ALA A 372 18.16 -0.97 24.14
N LEU A 373 18.19 -2.12 23.45
CA LEU A 373 17.52 -3.34 23.88
C LEU A 373 18.40 -4.24 24.78
N GLY A 374 19.51 -3.70 25.30
CA GLY A 374 20.34 -4.32 26.32
C GLY A 374 21.26 -5.43 25.82
N LEU A 375 21.70 -5.39 24.55
CA LEU A 375 22.84 -6.19 24.11
C LEU A 375 24.14 -5.51 24.51
N ASN A 376 25.10 -6.29 25.01
CA ASN A 376 26.45 -5.77 25.24
C ASN A 376 27.26 -5.74 23.93
N PHE A 377 28.38 -5.00 23.93
CA PHE A 377 29.24 -4.86 22.75
C PHE A 377 29.75 -6.19 22.18
N ASN A 378 30.00 -7.20 23.02
CA ASN A 378 30.45 -8.51 22.55
C ASN A 378 29.32 -9.25 21.80
N GLU A 379 28.09 -9.20 22.30
CA GLU A 379 26.89 -9.72 21.63
C GLU A 379 26.65 -8.99 20.31
N ILE A 380 26.77 -7.66 20.31
CA ILE A 380 26.64 -6.81 19.11
C ILE A 380 27.68 -7.22 18.07
N LYS A 381 28.97 -7.33 18.44
CA LYS A 381 30.04 -7.77 17.54
C LYS A 381 29.75 -9.14 16.93
N LYS A 382 29.28 -10.10 17.74
CA LYS A 382 28.89 -11.43 17.24
C LYS A 382 27.72 -11.33 16.26
N GLY A 383 26.75 -10.46 16.53
CA GLY A 383 25.65 -10.14 15.62
C GLY A 383 26.14 -9.55 14.28
N ILE A 384 27.02 -8.55 14.33
CA ILE A 384 27.59 -7.89 13.15
C ILE A 384 28.33 -8.88 12.26
N SER A 385 29.07 -9.83 12.84
CA SER A 385 29.81 -10.83 12.06
C SER A 385 28.92 -11.77 11.23
N LYS A 386 27.61 -11.83 11.51
CA LYS A 386 26.61 -12.61 10.77
C LYS A 386 25.89 -11.81 9.69
N ILE A 387 26.18 -10.53 9.53
CA ILE A 387 25.59 -9.70 8.47
C ILE A 387 26.20 -10.15 7.14
N GLU A 388 25.36 -10.71 6.29
CA GLU A 388 25.70 -11.01 4.90
C GLU A 388 25.67 -9.73 4.06
N SER A 389 26.29 -9.74 2.88
CA SER A 389 26.29 -8.58 1.99
C SER A 389 24.86 -8.15 1.68
N ILE A 390 24.55 -6.88 1.93
CA ILE A 390 23.24 -6.30 1.65
C ILE A 390 23.13 -6.15 0.13
N CYS A 391 22.57 -7.15 -0.55
CA CYS A 391 22.12 -6.99 -1.92
C CYS A 391 20.83 -6.16 -1.88
N VAL A 392 20.95 -4.86 -2.10
CA VAL A 392 19.79 -4.03 -2.46
C VAL A 392 19.46 -4.39 -3.90
N GLU A 393 18.43 -5.21 -4.13
CA GLU A 393 17.86 -5.35 -5.46
C GLU A 393 17.27 -3.98 -5.86
N ALA A 394 17.82 -3.40 -6.94
CA ALA A 394 17.51 -2.08 -7.45
C ALA A 394 16.14 -1.97 -8.13
#